data_AF-A0A927IXC2-F1
#
_entry.id   AF-A0A927IXC2-F1
#
_cell.length_a   1.000
_cell.length_b   1.000
_cell.length_c   1.000
_cell.angle_alpha   90.00
_cell.angle_beta   90.00
_cell.angle_gamma   90.00
#
_symmetry.space_group_name_H-M   'P 1'
#
loop_
_entity.id
_entity.type
_entity.pdbx_description
1 polymer ?
#
loop_
_entity_poly.entity_id
_entity_poly.type
_entity_poly.pdbx_seq_one_letter_code
_entity_poly.pdbx_strand_id
1 'polypeptide(L)'
;MEQQGNKDIIEMIENNFGEFVEELKGQRGYSLKDISDKTNLSPSFIFRLIKGYRGCELTTKLNILINGFGLEGWAEEYIKQVLQNKDQLKKITD
;
A
#
# COMPACT_ATOMS: atom_id res chain seq x y z
N MET A 1 15.32 15.08 -11.63
CA MET A 1 13.84 15.13 -11.79
C MET A 1 13.16 13.83 -11.36
N GLU A 2 13.84 12.67 -11.37
CA GLU A 2 13.27 11.39 -10.91
C GLU A 2 13.08 11.27 -9.38
N GLN A 3 13.94 11.89 -8.57
CA GLN A 3 13.89 11.75 -7.09
C GLN A 3 12.66 12.40 -6.44
N GLN A 4 12.07 13.41 -7.06
CA GLN A 4 10.89 14.10 -6.52
C GLN A 4 9.64 13.19 -6.62
N GLY A 5 9.41 12.57 -7.78
CA GLY A 5 8.29 11.66 -7.98
C GLY A 5 8.36 10.39 -7.11
N ASN A 6 9.57 9.91 -6.79
CA ASN A 6 9.73 8.79 -5.85
C ASN A 6 9.29 9.16 -4.43
N LYS A 7 9.67 10.36 -3.96
CA LYS A 7 9.33 10.79 -2.60
C LYS A 7 7.82 10.97 -2.42
N ASP A 8 7.15 11.50 -3.44
CA ASP A 8 5.71 11.71 -3.44
C ASP A 8 4.94 10.38 -3.38
N ILE A 9 5.40 9.34 -4.10
CA ILE A 9 4.77 8.00 -4.05
C ILE A 9 4.95 7.36 -2.68
N ILE A 10 6.14 7.42 -2.07
CA ILE A 10 6.34 6.84 -0.74
C ILE A 10 5.49 7.57 0.31
N GLU A 11 5.36 8.89 0.21
CA GLU A 11 4.47 9.66 1.09
C GLU A 11 3.00 9.25 0.92
N MET A 12 2.55 8.99 -0.32
CA MET A 12 1.22 8.43 -0.56
C MET A 12 1.04 7.05 0.05
N ILE A 13 2.03 6.16 -0.05
CA ILE A 13 1.96 4.82 0.56
C ILE A 13 1.88 4.92 2.09
N GLU A 14 2.59 5.88 2.70
CA GLU A 14 2.59 6.05 4.15
C GLU A 14 1.26 6.63 4.65
N ASN A 15 0.87 7.79 4.10
CA ASN A 15 -0.18 8.64 4.66
C ASN A 15 -1.53 8.48 3.97
N ASN A 16 -1.55 8.16 2.67
CA ASN A 16 -2.76 8.16 1.83
C ASN A 16 -2.96 6.82 1.11
N PHE A 17 -2.64 5.71 1.77
CA PHE A 17 -2.59 4.39 1.12
C PHE A 17 -3.91 3.98 0.47
N GLY A 18 -5.06 4.27 1.10
CA GLY A 18 -6.38 3.95 0.54
C GLY A 18 -6.67 4.67 -0.78
N GLU A 19 -6.29 5.94 -0.87
CA GLU A 19 -6.41 6.76 -2.09
C GLU A 19 -5.47 6.24 -3.18
N PHE A 20 -4.21 5.96 -2.82
CA PHE A 20 -3.25 5.36 -3.74
C PHE A 20 -3.75 4.04 -4.34
N VAL A 21 -4.35 3.16 -3.53
CA VAL A 21 -4.94 1.91 -4.01
C VAL A 21 -6.13 2.16 -4.95
N GLU A 22 -6.95 3.19 -4.71
CA GLU A 22 -8.06 3.54 -5.60
C GLU A 22 -7.58 4.06 -6.95
N GLU A 23 -6.53 4.88 -6.96
CA GLU A 23 -5.89 5.36 -8.18
C GLU A 23 -5.32 4.20 -9.00
N LEU A 24 -4.54 3.32 -8.36
CA LEU A 24 -3.98 2.13 -9.02
C LEU A 24 -5.09 1.22 -9.56
N LYS A 25 -6.17 1.02 -8.79
CA LYS A 25 -7.34 0.26 -9.23
C LYS A 25 -7.93 0.87 -10.50
N GLY A 26 -8.13 2.19 -10.54
CA GLY A 26 -8.65 2.91 -11.70
C GLY A 26 -7.73 2.83 -12.93
N GLN A 27 -6.43 3.07 -12.75
CA GLN A 27 -5.42 3.03 -13.82
C GLN A 27 -5.31 1.64 -14.46
N ARG A 28 -5.46 0.57 -13.67
CA ARG A 28 -5.37 -0.82 -14.14
C ARG A 28 -6.72 -1.39 -14.60
N GLY A 29 -7.82 -0.66 -14.42
CA GLY A 29 -9.17 -1.15 -14.70
C GLY A 29 -9.59 -2.32 -13.82
N TYR A 30 -9.01 -2.45 -12.62
CA TYR A 30 -9.31 -3.55 -11.70
C TYR A 30 -10.63 -3.32 -10.96
N SER A 31 -11.33 -4.40 -10.67
CA SER A 31 -12.39 -4.46 -9.68
C SER A 31 -11.83 -4.76 -8.30
N LEU A 32 -12.66 -4.60 -7.25
CA LEU A 32 -12.30 -5.06 -5.91
C LEU A 32 -12.08 -6.58 -5.85
N LYS A 33 -12.75 -7.33 -6.74
CA LYS A 33 -12.61 -8.77 -6.85
C LYS A 33 -11.23 -9.16 -7.41
N ASP A 34 -10.73 -8.43 -8.39
CA ASP A 34 -9.39 -8.69 -8.96
C ASP A 34 -8.28 -8.51 -7.91
N ILE A 35 -8.36 -7.44 -7.13
CA ILE A 35 -7.41 -7.19 -6.03
C ILE A 35 -7.57 -8.28 -4.96
N SER A 36 -8.80 -8.66 -4.65
CA SER A 36 -9.11 -9.73 -3.70
C SER A 36 -8.49 -11.07 -4.10
N ASP A 37 -8.67 -11.49 -5.35
CA ASP A 37 -8.17 -12.77 -5.86
C ASP A 37 -6.64 -12.82 -5.89
N LYS A 38 -5.99 -11.66 -6.08
CA LYS A 38 -4.53 -11.55 -6.06
C LYS A 38 -3.92 -11.51 -4.65
N THR A 39 -4.63 -10.96 -3.68
CA THR A 39 -4.08 -10.67 -2.33
C THR A 39 -4.64 -11.58 -1.24
N ASN A 40 -5.66 -12.37 -1.55
CA ASN A 40 -6.45 -13.16 -0.60
C ASN A 40 -7.13 -12.30 0.50
N LEU A 41 -7.36 -11.02 0.23
CA LEU A 41 -8.13 -10.12 1.10
C LEU A 41 -9.59 -10.09 0.66
N SER A 42 -10.54 -9.96 1.58
CA SER A 42 -11.94 -9.83 1.19
C SER A 42 -12.22 -8.51 0.42
N PRO A 43 -13.12 -8.48 -0.58
CA PRO A 43 -13.48 -7.24 -1.28
C PRO A 43 -13.97 -6.14 -0.33
N SER A 44 -14.71 -6.52 0.73
CA SER A 44 -15.19 -5.59 1.77
C SER A 44 -14.06 -4.98 2.59
N PHE A 45 -12.99 -5.74 2.86
CA PHE A 45 -11.80 -5.20 3.51
C PHE A 45 -11.14 -4.15 2.63
N ILE A 46 -10.92 -4.46 1.34
CA ILE A 46 -10.28 -3.57 0.37
C ILE A 46 -11.11 -2.29 0.20
N PHE A 47 -12.44 -2.41 0.11
CA PHE A 47 -13.33 -1.25 0.04
C PHE A 47 -13.19 -0.33 1.26
N ARG A 48 -13.21 -0.89 2.48
CA ARG A 48 -13.08 -0.11 3.72
C ARG A 48 -11.72 0.55 3.84
N LEU A 49 -10.67 -0.10 3.35
CA LEU A 49 -9.33 0.46 3.25
C LEU A 49 -9.32 1.68 2.31
N ILE A 50 -9.82 1.52 1.08
CA ILE A 50 -9.89 2.59 0.07
C ILE A 50 -10.67 3.80 0.58
N LYS A 51 -11.80 3.58 1.26
CA LYS A 51 -12.63 4.66 1.80
C LYS A 51 -12.13 5.27 3.11
N GLY A 52 -10.98 4.82 3.63
CA GLY A 52 -10.42 5.32 4.88
C GLY A 52 -11.21 4.91 6.13
N TYR A 53 -12.17 3.97 6.01
CA TYR A 53 -12.92 3.44 7.14
C TYR A 53 -12.09 2.44 7.97
N ARG A 54 -10.93 2.03 7.45
CA ARG A 54 -10.04 1.06 8.10
C ARG A 54 -8.59 1.27 7.66
N GLY A 55 -7.67 1.30 8.61
CA GLY A 55 -6.23 1.20 8.35
C GLY A 55 -5.76 -0.25 8.14
N CYS A 56 -4.51 -0.45 7.75
CA CYS A 56 -3.95 -1.80 7.64
C CYS A 56 -2.49 -1.85 8.10
N GLU A 57 -2.05 -3.05 8.45
CA GLU A 57 -0.67 -3.32 8.84
C GLU A 57 0.28 -3.20 7.65
N LEU A 58 1.56 -2.99 7.95
CA LEU A 58 2.63 -2.94 6.94
C LEU A 58 2.62 -4.17 6.02
N THR A 59 2.45 -5.36 6.60
CA THR A 59 2.36 -6.63 5.85
C THR A 59 1.22 -6.62 4.82
N THR A 60 0.08 -6.01 5.18
CA THR A 60 -1.07 -5.87 4.29
C THR A 60 -0.79 -4.86 3.18
N LYS A 61 -0.14 -3.73 3.50
CA LYS A 61 0.29 -2.75 2.49
C LYS A 61 1.22 -3.42 1.47
N LEU A 62 2.24 -4.13 1.94
CA LEU A 62 3.20 -4.84 1.09
C LEU A 62 2.53 -5.92 0.22
N ASN A 63 1.60 -6.70 0.78
CA ASN A 63 0.84 -7.69 0.02
C ASN A 63 0.04 -7.04 -1.12
N ILE A 64 -0.63 -5.91 -0.86
CA ILE A 64 -1.38 -5.19 -1.89
C ILE A 64 -0.45 -4.61 -2.96
N LEU A 65 0.68 -4.00 -2.58
CA LEU A 65 1.65 -3.45 -3.54
C LEU A 65 2.23 -4.54 -4.44
N ILE A 66 2.73 -5.63 -3.84
CA ILE A 66 3.42 -6.71 -4.54
C ILE A 66 2.41 -7.56 -5.30
N ASN A 67 1.52 -8.26 -4.60
CA ASN A 67 0.65 -9.24 -5.24
C ASN A 67 -0.54 -8.58 -5.95
N GLY A 68 -1.08 -7.50 -5.38
CA GLY A 68 -2.21 -6.79 -5.97
C GLY A 68 -1.84 -6.04 -7.26
N PHE A 69 -0.67 -5.40 -7.30
CA PHE A 69 -0.30 -4.47 -8.37
C PHE A 69 1.07 -4.68 -9.04
N GLY A 70 1.89 -5.63 -8.58
CA GLY A 70 3.22 -5.89 -9.16
C GLY A 70 4.17 -4.71 -8.99
N LEU A 71 4.18 -4.10 -7.79
CA LEU A 71 4.97 -2.92 -7.44
C LEU A 71 6.12 -3.29 -6.49
N GLU A 72 6.87 -4.35 -6.79
CA GLU A 72 7.97 -4.86 -5.96
C GLU A 72 9.03 -3.79 -5.68
N GLY A 73 9.42 -3.01 -6.69
CA GLY A 73 10.42 -1.94 -6.53
C GLY A 73 9.99 -0.85 -5.55
N TRP A 74 8.70 -0.47 -5.59
CA TRP A 74 8.14 0.52 -4.65
C TRP A 74 7.95 -0.06 -3.25
N ALA A 75 7.58 -1.34 -3.15
CA ALA A 75 7.52 -2.03 -1.87
C ALA A 75 8.90 -2.12 -1.20
N GLU A 76 9.95 -2.38 -1.98
CA GLU A 76 11.34 -2.39 -1.50
C GLU A 76 11.79 -1.00 -1.03
N GLU A 77 11.48 0.06 -1.77
CA GLU A 77 11.86 1.42 -1.37
C GLU A 77 11.09 1.87 -0.12
N TYR A 78 9.79 1.55 -0.04
CA TYR A 78 8.98 1.86 1.13
C TYR A 78 9.51 1.16 2.39
N ILE A 79 9.81 -0.15 2.31
CA ILE A 79 10.31 -0.87 3.48
C ILE A 79 11.68 -0.37 3.92
N LYS A 80 12.57 0.03 2.99
CA LYS A 80 13.85 0.67 3.32
C LYS A 80 13.62 1.96 4.12
N GLN A 81 12.68 2.81 3.70
CA GLN A 81 12.36 4.04 4.41
C GLN A 81 11.80 3.77 5.82
N VAL A 82 10.88 2.81 5.95
CA VAL A 82 10.33 2.40 7.26
C VAL A 82 11.44 1.89 8.19
N LEU A 83 12.37 1.08 7.67
CA LEU A 83 13.50 0.54 8.44
C LEU A 83 14.52 1.60 8.86
N GLN A 84 14.74 2.62 8.03
CA GLN A 84 15.60 3.77 8.35
C GLN A 84 14.99 4.62 9.47
N ASN A 85 13.66 4.67 9.56
CA ASN A 85 12.93 5.38 10.60
C ASN A 85 12.68 4.49 11.83
N LYS A 86 13.74 4.25 12.62
CA LYS A 86 13.74 3.34 13.79
C LYS A 86 12.61 3.57 14.81
N ASP A 87 12.03 4.77 14.87
CA ASP A 87 10.89 5.06 15.76
C ASP A 87 9.56 4.49 15.27
N GLN A 88 9.40 4.22 13.96
CA GLN A 88 8.23 3.53 13.42
C GLN A 88 8.24 2.01 13.74
N LEU A 89 9.44 1.43 13.90
CA LEU A 89 9.60 0.02 14.31
C LEU A 89 9.16 -0.23 15.76
N LYS A 90 9.21 0.79 16.63
CA LYS A 90 8.82 0.67 18.05
C LYS A 90 7.31 0.59 18.30
N LYS A 91 6.45 0.78 17.28
CA LYS A 91 4.99 0.60 17.41
C LYS A 91 4.51 -0.83 17.13
N ILE A 92 5.43 -1.75 16.84
CA ILE A 92 5.16 -3.18 16.71
C ILE A 92 5.75 -3.86 17.96
N THR A 93 5.07 -3.75 19.10
CA THR A 93 5.40 -4.54 20.30
C THR A 93 4.09 -5.01 20.93
N ASP A 94 3.91 -6.33 20.91
CA ASP A 94 2.95 -7.24 21.59
C ASP A 94 1.54 -6.76 21.95
#